data_AF-A0A1L7XH28-F1
#
_entry.id   AF-A0A1L7XH28-F1
#
_cell.length_a   1.000
_cell.length_b   1.000
_cell.length_c   1.000
_cell.angle_alpha   90.00
_cell.angle_beta   90.00
_cell.angle_gamma   90.00
#
_symmetry.space_group_name_H-M   'P 1'
#
loop_
_entity.id
_entity.type
_entity.pdbx_description
1 polymer ?
#
loop_
_entity_poly.entity_id
_entity_poly.type
_entity_poly.pdbx_seq_one_letter_code
_entity_poly.pdbx_strand_id
1 'polypeptide(L)'
;MATCNHEKTYSQVPPSLTFLVQNYPHIAPNNALDRSTPRCKLCDLIAAHDRATIAENPPPHINVVEQIERDIELIQELITADVATKQDKEDLTVLHEQLRDAIMLADIRIQVAWYPYWAIWGPGDGPEVLDTVFDDGEDLIDWGI
;
A
#
# COMPACT_ATOMS: atom_id res chain seq x y z
N MET A 1 -25.57 -5.37 -13.74
CA MET A 1 -24.81 -4.36 -12.98
C MET A 1 -25.24 -4.48 -11.54
N ALA A 2 -24.33 -4.75 -10.61
CA ALA A 2 -24.68 -4.84 -9.19
C ALA A 2 -24.97 -3.43 -8.68
N THR A 3 -26.25 -3.11 -8.51
CA THR A 3 -26.74 -1.86 -7.95
C THR A 3 -26.50 -1.88 -6.44
N CYS A 4 -25.46 -1.21 -5.96
CA CYS A 4 -25.29 -0.99 -4.53
C CYS A 4 -26.31 0.06 -4.05
N ASN A 5 -26.81 -0.03 -2.82
CA ASN A 5 -27.80 0.91 -2.29
C ASN A 5 -27.27 2.36 -2.07
N HIS A 6 -26.03 2.66 -2.46
CA HIS A 6 -25.41 3.99 -2.37
C HIS A 6 -25.76 4.93 -3.54
N GLU A 7 -26.64 4.48 -4.44
CA GLU A 7 -26.84 5.01 -5.79
C GLU A 7 -27.19 6.50 -5.89
N LYS A 8 -27.84 7.09 -4.88
CA LYS A 8 -28.33 8.48 -4.98
C LYS A 8 -27.31 9.55 -4.63
N THR A 9 -26.30 9.23 -3.82
CA THR A 9 -25.37 10.24 -3.27
C THR A 9 -23.95 10.04 -3.78
N TYR A 10 -23.55 8.80 -4.04
CA TYR A 10 -22.15 8.46 -4.34
C TYR A 10 -21.93 7.98 -5.78
N SER A 11 -22.98 7.94 -6.60
CA SER A 11 -22.86 7.63 -8.03
C SER A 11 -22.38 8.87 -8.78
N GLN A 12 -21.18 8.79 -9.34
CA GLN A 12 -20.56 9.86 -10.09
C GLN A 12 -20.04 9.31 -11.42
N VAL A 13 -19.97 10.18 -12.42
CA VAL A 13 -19.28 9.87 -13.68
C VAL A 13 -17.78 10.03 -13.41
N PRO A 14 -16.94 9.02 -13.71
CA PRO A 14 -15.49 9.15 -13.52
C PRO A 14 -14.88 10.31 -14.32
N PRO A 15 -13.76 10.90 -13.84
CA PRO A 15 -13.02 11.90 -14.62
C PRO A 15 -12.60 11.36 -15.99
N SER A 16 -12.49 12.26 -16.98
CA SER A 16 -12.06 11.88 -18.32
C SER A 16 -10.63 11.35 -18.34
N LEU A 17 -10.31 10.53 -19.35
CA LEU A 17 -8.93 10.07 -19.58
C LEU A 17 -7.96 11.25 -19.71
N THR A 18 -8.35 12.27 -20.48
CA THR A 18 -7.55 13.49 -20.66
C THR A 18 -7.25 14.18 -19.33
N PHE A 19 -8.25 14.31 -18.46
CA PHE A 19 -8.08 14.91 -17.14
C PHE A 19 -7.07 14.12 -16.31
N LEU A 20 -7.19 12.78 -16.26
CA LEU A 20 -6.30 11.93 -15.49
C LEU A 20 -4.86 12.01 -15.99
N VAL A 21 -4.64 11.92 -17.31
CA VAL A 21 -3.28 12.01 -17.90
C VAL A 21 -2.64 13.37 -17.63
N GLN A 22 -3.42 14.46 -17.68
CA GLN A 22 -2.88 15.82 -17.50
C GLN A 22 -2.54 16.13 -16.04
N ASN A 23 -3.35 15.65 -15.09
CA ASN A 23 -3.17 15.99 -13.67
C ASN A 23 -2.35 14.94 -12.92
N TYR A 24 -2.34 13.70 -13.38
CA TYR A 24 -1.72 12.56 -12.71
C TYR A 24 -0.91 11.71 -13.72
N PRO A 25 0.12 12.26 -14.36
CA PRO A 25 0.83 11.61 -15.47
C PRO A 25 1.50 10.29 -15.08
N HIS A 26 1.82 10.11 -13.80
CA HIS A 26 2.47 8.92 -13.28
C HIS A 26 1.49 7.73 -13.13
N ILE A 27 0.18 7.99 -13.01
CA ILE A 27 -0.83 6.93 -12.85
C ILE A 27 -1.47 6.63 -14.20
N ALA A 28 -1.21 5.43 -14.73
CA ALA A 28 -1.84 4.97 -15.97
C ALA A 28 -3.36 4.83 -15.81
N PRO A 29 -4.18 5.61 -16.54
CA PRO A 29 -5.63 5.50 -16.43
C PRO A 29 -6.16 4.18 -16.99
N ASN A 30 -7.25 3.66 -16.40
CA ASN A 30 -7.87 2.43 -16.88
C ASN A 30 -8.60 2.67 -18.21
N ASN A 31 -7.95 2.45 -19.36
CA ASN A 31 -8.52 2.73 -20.69
C ASN A 31 -9.73 1.84 -21.06
N ALA A 32 -9.93 0.71 -20.39
CA ALA A 32 -11.04 -0.21 -20.67
C ALA A 32 -12.35 0.20 -19.97
N LEU A 33 -12.30 1.12 -19.01
CA LEU A 33 -13.48 1.59 -18.29
C LEU A 33 -14.34 2.50 -19.16
N ASP A 34 -15.63 2.15 -19.32
CA ASP A 34 -16.63 3.09 -19.82
C ASP A 34 -16.89 4.18 -18.78
N ARG A 35 -16.32 5.36 -19.05
CA ARG A 35 -16.43 6.54 -18.19
C ARG A 35 -17.69 7.35 -18.43
N SER A 36 -18.54 6.98 -19.39
CA SER A 36 -19.84 7.65 -19.59
C SER A 36 -20.92 7.12 -18.65
N THR A 37 -20.70 5.94 -18.06
CA THR A 37 -21.63 5.31 -17.14
C THR A 37 -21.30 5.70 -15.69
N PRO A 38 -22.28 6.20 -14.91
CA PRO A 38 -22.08 6.47 -13.48
C PRO A 38 -21.66 5.24 -12.69
N ARG A 39 -20.77 5.45 -11.71
CA ARG A 39 -20.27 4.42 -10.80
C ARG A 39 -20.29 4.91 -9.36
N CYS A 40 -20.47 3.99 -8.41
CA CYS A 40 -20.41 4.34 -7.00
C CYS A 40 -18.96 4.50 -6.54
N LYS A 41 -18.52 5.75 -6.36
CA LYS A 41 -17.16 6.08 -5.87
C LYS A 41 -16.87 5.42 -4.51
N LEU A 42 -17.87 5.36 -3.63
CA LEU A 42 -17.74 4.74 -2.31
C LEU A 42 -17.47 3.22 -2.39
N CYS A 43 -18.10 2.50 -3.31
CA CYS A 43 -17.83 1.07 -3.47
C CYS A 43 -16.43 0.81 -4.03
N ASP A 44 -15.97 1.61 -5.00
CA ASP A 44 -14.60 1.52 -5.50
C ASP A 44 -13.59 1.86 -4.38
N LEU A 45 -13.92 2.82 -3.49
CA LEU A 45 -13.10 3.20 -2.34
C LEU A 45 -13.03 2.09 -1.27
N ILE A 46 -14.17 1.50 -0.89
CA ILE A 46 -14.21 0.36 0.04
C ILE A 46 -13.37 -0.80 -0.53
N ALA A 47 -13.53 -1.11 -1.82
CA ALA A 47 -12.73 -2.15 -2.46
C ALA A 47 -11.22 -1.82 -2.50
N ALA A 48 -10.84 -0.54 -2.53
CA ALA A 48 -9.43 -0.13 -2.39
C ALA A 48 -8.93 -0.37 -0.96
N HIS A 49 -9.70 0.02 0.05
CA HIS A 49 -9.37 -0.22 1.46
C HIS A 49 -9.26 -1.71 1.79
N ASP A 50 -10.17 -2.55 1.30
CA ASP A 50 -10.13 -3.99 1.53
C ASP A 50 -8.84 -4.58 0.96
N ARG A 51 -8.46 -4.18 -0.27
CA ARG A 51 -7.22 -4.64 -0.90
C ARG A 51 -5.99 -4.10 -0.19
N ALA A 52 -6.01 -2.87 0.29
CA ALA A 52 -4.93 -2.28 1.07
C ALA A 52 -4.73 -3.02 2.41
N THR A 53 -5.82 -3.34 3.11
CA THR A 53 -5.80 -4.12 4.35
C THR A 53 -5.17 -5.50 4.13
N ILE A 54 -5.54 -6.16 3.03
CA ILE A 54 -4.94 -7.45 2.64
C ILE A 54 -3.47 -7.28 2.26
N ALA A 55 -3.09 -6.17 1.61
CA ALA A 55 -1.72 -5.91 1.18
C ALA A 55 -0.78 -5.61 2.36
N GLU A 56 -1.28 -4.90 3.37
CA GLU A 56 -0.60 -4.65 4.64
C GLU A 56 -0.38 -5.95 5.42
N ASN A 57 -1.39 -6.83 5.43
CA ASN A 57 -1.38 -8.10 6.16
C ASN A 57 -1.66 -9.30 5.25
N PRO A 58 -0.70 -9.66 4.37
CA PRO A 58 -0.91 -10.70 3.36
C PRO A 58 -1.16 -12.06 4.03
N PRO A 59 -2.05 -12.90 3.48
CA PRO A 59 -2.24 -14.28 3.94
C PRO A 59 -0.88 -14.99 4.06
N PRO A 60 -0.56 -15.63 5.20
CA PRO A 60 -1.46 -16.07 6.27
C PRO A 60 -1.80 -15.06 7.39
N HIS A 61 -1.79 -13.75 7.10
CA HIS A 61 -2.05 -12.64 8.03
C HIS A 61 -0.97 -12.47 9.10
N ILE A 62 0.29 -12.71 8.71
CA ILE A 62 1.44 -12.39 9.55
C ILE A 62 1.84 -10.95 9.25
N ASN A 63 1.64 -10.06 10.22
CA ASN A 63 2.21 -8.73 10.18
C ASN A 63 3.72 -8.83 10.50
N VAL A 64 4.54 -8.85 9.44
CA VAL A 64 5.99 -8.98 9.55
C VAL A 64 6.59 -7.79 10.29
N VAL A 65 6.04 -6.58 10.09
CA VAL A 65 6.48 -5.35 10.79
C VAL A 65 6.27 -5.51 12.29
N GLU A 66 5.05 -5.86 12.73
CA GLU A 66 4.75 -6.09 14.16
C GLU A 66 5.57 -7.23 14.76
N GLN A 67 5.95 -8.24 13.97
CA GLN A 67 6.81 -9.31 14.46
C GLN A 67 8.22 -8.79 14.74
N ILE A 68 8.82 -8.07 13.78
CA ILE A 68 10.17 -7.51 13.93
C ILE A 68 10.20 -6.46 15.06
N GLU A 69 9.17 -5.62 15.18
CA GLU A 69 9.06 -4.65 16.28
C GLU A 69 9.06 -5.34 17.66
N ARG A 70 8.31 -6.44 17.81
CA ARG A 70 8.31 -7.23 19.05
C ARG A 70 9.67 -7.85 19.35
N ASP A 71 10.37 -8.35 18.33
CA ASP A 71 11.71 -8.93 18.51
C ASP A 71 12.73 -7.85 18.93
N ILE A 72 12.63 -6.64 18.36
CA ILE A 72 13.41 -5.47 18.76
C ILE A 72 13.13 -5.08 20.22
N GLU A 73 11.86 -4.95 20.60
CA GLU A 73 11.45 -4.61 21.97
C GLU A 73 12.00 -5.63 22.97
N LEU A 74 11.87 -6.92 22.68
CA LEU A 74 12.39 -7.99 23.53
C LEU A 74 13.90 -7.87 23.75
N ILE A 75 14.68 -7.62 22.68
CA ILE A 75 16.12 -7.45 22.80
C ILE A 75 16.47 -6.19 23.59
N GLN A 76 15.74 -5.08 23.39
CA GLN A 76 15.93 -3.85 24.17
C GLN A 76 15.64 -4.05 25.67
N GLU A 77 14.65 -4.88 26.01
CA GLU A 77 14.38 -5.28 27.40
C GLU A 77 15.55 -6.09 27.99
N LEU A 78 16.10 -7.05 27.24
CA LEU A 78 17.28 -7.82 27.66
C LEU A 78 18.51 -6.95 27.88
N ILE A 79 18.71 -5.93 27.02
CA ILE A 79 19.78 -4.95 27.17
C ILE A 79 19.58 -4.11 28.43
N THR A 80 18.35 -3.65 28.67
CA THR A 80 18.00 -2.84 29.86
C THR A 80 18.20 -3.64 31.15
N ALA A 81 17.93 -4.93 31.13
CA ALA A 81 18.15 -5.84 32.25
C ALA A 81 19.63 -6.28 32.44
N ASP A 82 20.56 -5.81 31.61
CA ASP A 82 21.99 -6.17 31.61
C ASP A 82 22.25 -7.69 31.47
N VAL A 83 21.34 -8.40 30.80
CA VAL A 83 21.45 -9.84 30.53
C VAL A 83 21.64 -10.16 29.04
N ALA A 84 21.55 -9.16 28.17
CA ALA A 84 21.77 -9.32 26.74
C ALA A 84 23.20 -9.76 26.41
N THR A 85 23.30 -10.73 25.51
CA THR A 85 24.55 -11.23 24.96
C THR A 85 25.12 -10.24 23.93
N LYS A 86 26.37 -10.49 23.49
CA LYS A 86 26.95 -9.75 22.36
C LYS A 86 26.17 -9.97 21.07
N GLN A 87 25.65 -11.18 20.87
CA GLN A 87 24.87 -11.54 19.69
C GLN A 87 23.56 -10.75 19.64
N ASP A 88 22.84 -10.63 20.77
CA ASP A 88 21.57 -9.88 20.82
C ASP A 88 21.77 -8.41 20.38
N LYS A 89 22.89 -7.79 20.75
CA LYS A 89 23.23 -6.41 20.34
C LYS A 89 23.56 -6.30 18.85
N GLU A 90 24.16 -7.32 18.26
CA GLU A 90 24.43 -7.39 16.81
C GLU A 90 23.12 -7.61 16.04
N ASP A 91 22.28 -8.54 16.52
CA ASP A 91 20.97 -8.87 15.94
C ASP A 91 20.03 -7.66 15.97
N LEU A 92 20.09 -6.81 17.00
CA LEU A 92 19.31 -5.57 17.07
C LEU A 92 19.54 -4.64 15.87
N THR A 93 20.79 -4.53 15.41
CA THR A 93 21.12 -3.69 14.24
C THR A 93 20.48 -4.27 12.98
N VAL A 94 20.60 -5.59 12.80
CA VAL A 94 20.02 -6.31 11.67
C VAL A 94 18.50 -6.20 11.67
N LEU A 95 17.85 -6.34 12.83
CA LEU A 95 16.40 -6.21 12.96
C LEU A 95 15.91 -4.80 12.60
N HIS A 96 16.66 -3.76 12.94
CA HIS A 96 16.31 -2.39 12.53
C HIS A 96 16.40 -2.19 11.01
N GLU A 97 17.37 -2.82 10.34
CA GLU A 97 17.45 -2.82 8.87
C GLU A 97 16.27 -3.59 8.26
N GLN A 98 16.00 -4.81 8.75
CA GLN A 98 14.87 -5.62 8.33
C GLN A 98 13.52 -4.92 8.56
N LEU A 99 13.37 -4.19 9.67
CA LEU A 99 12.17 -3.41 9.97
C LEU A 99 11.95 -2.34 8.90
N ARG A 100 13.01 -1.60 8.53
CA ARG A 100 12.94 -0.57 7.50
C ARG A 100 12.51 -1.15 6.15
N ASP A 101 13.13 -2.27 5.76
CA ASP A 101 12.81 -2.93 4.50
C ASP A 101 11.38 -3.48 4.50
N ALA A 102 10.93 -4.05 5.61
CA ALA A 102 9.58 -4.56 5.79
C ALA A 102 8.52 -3.45 5.69
N ILE A 103 8.76 -2.29 6.32
CA ILE A 103 7.87 -1.12 6.23
C ILE A 103 7.80 -0.62 4.79
N MET A 104 8.95 -0.41 4.14
CA MET A 104 8.98 0.05 2.75
C MET A 104 8.24 -0.91 1.81
N LEU A 105 8.42 -2.22 2.00
CA LEU A 105 7.73 -3.23 1.23
C LEU A 105 6.22 -3.24 1.47
N ALA A 106 5.78 -3.07 2.72
CA ALA A 106 4.36 -2.95 3.07
C ALA A 106 3.73 -1.71 2.40
N ASP A 107 4.42 -0.57 2.47
CA ASP A 107 3.96 0.68 1.84
C ASP A 107 3.81 0.52 0.32
N ILE A 108 4.78 -0.10 -0.35
CA ILE A 108 4.71 -0.39 -1.80
C ILE A 108 3.50 -1.28 -2.11
N ARG A 109 3.27 -2.35 -1.34
CA ARG A 109 2.13 -3.26 -1.57
C ARG A 109 0.81 -2.54 -1.38
N ILE A 110 0.70 -1.69 -0.36
CA ILE A 110 -0.47 -0.84 -0.13
C ILE A 110 -0.67 0.09 -1.33
N GLN A 111 0.36 0.78 -1.82
CA GLN A 111 0.28 1.63 -3.01
C GLN A 111 -0.31 0.86 -4.20
N VAL A 112 0.27 -0.30 -4.51
CA VAL A 112 -0.17 -1.18 -5.62
C VAL A 112 -1.65 -1.59 -5.44
N ALA A 113 -2.12 -1.83 -4.22
CA ALA A 113 -3.52 -2.11 -3.96
C ALA A 113 -4.44 -0.92 -4.29
N TRP A 114 -3.98 0.31 -4.12
CA TRP A 114 -4.73 1.53 -4.45
C TRP A 114 -4.76 1.86 -5.95
N TYR A 115 -3.79 1.41 -6.73
CA TYR A 115 -3.68 1.74 -8.17
C TYR A 115 -4.98 1.55 -8.96
N PRO A 116 -5.71 0.44 -8.86
CA PRO A 116 -6.95 0.29 -9.62
C PRO A 116 -8.04 1.32 -9.28
N TYR A 117 -8.03 1.87 -8.06
CA TYR A 117 -8.92 2.98 -7.69
C TYR A 117 -8.42 4.29 -8.31
N TRP A 118 -7.13 4.59 -8.16
CA TRP A 118 -6.54 5.81 -8.72
C TRP A 118 -6.58 5.85 -10.26
N ALA A 119 -6.48 4.71 -10.94
CA ALA A 119 -6.62 4.60 -12.39
C ALA A 119 -8.04 4.97 -12.90
N ILE A 120 -9.02 5.03 -12.00
CA ILE A 120 -10.41 5.44 -12.29
C ILE A 120 -10.65 6.88 -11.83
N TRP A 121 -10.29 7.20 -10.59
CA TRP A 121 -10.71 8.43 -9.91
C TRP A 121 -9.58 9.47 -9.75
N GLY A 122 -8.33 9.10 -10.00
CA GLY A 122 -7.16 9.86 -9.60
C GLY A 122 -6.81 9.68 -8.11
N PRO A 123 -5.63 10.14 -7.67
CA PRO A 123 -5.25 10.22 -6.26
C PRO A 123 -6.01 11.33 -5.53
N GLY A 124 -5.99 11.31 -4.20
CA GLY A 124 -6.68 12.27 -3.33
C GLY A 124 -7.50 11.60 -2.22
N ASP A 125 -7.92 10.36 -2.46
CA ASP A 125 -8.33 9.42 -1.41
C ASP A 125 -7.26 8.32 -1.30
N GLY A 126 -6.95 7.90 -0.07
CA GLY A 126 -5.95 6.87 0.21
C GLY A 126 -4.59 7.42 0.64
N PRO A 127 -3.52 6.60 0.59
CA PRO A 127 -2.19 7.01 0.98
C PRO A 127 -1.63 8.07 0.02
N GLU A 128 -0.65 8.82 0.49
CA GLU A 128 0.13 9.69 -0.39
C GLU A 128 0.88 8.84 -1.41
N VAL A 129 0.88 9.28 -2.68
CA VAL A 129 1.58 8.58 -3.76
C VAL A 129 3.08 8.69 -3.48
N LEU A 130 3.77 7.57 -3.32
CA LEU A 130 5.21 7.56 -3.08
C LEU A 130 5.93 7.76 -4.41
N ASP A 131 6.81 8.75 -4.48
CA ASP A 131 7.62 9.03 -5.68
C ASP A 131 8.45 7.81 -6.10
N THR A 132 8.85 6.97 -5.14
CA THR A 132 9.67 5.76 -5.35
C THR A 132 8.96 4.64 -6.12
N VAL A 133 7.63 4.65 -6.23
CA VAL A 133 6.90 3.62 -6.99
C VAL A 133 6.92 3.92 -8.50
N PHE A 134 7.30 5.13 -8.89
CA PHE A 134 7.29 5.60 -10.29
C PHE A 134 8.69 5.96 -10.80
N ASP A 135 9.73 5.77 -10.00
CA ASP A 135 11.12 5.95 -10.42
C ASP A 135 11.50 4.81 -11.38
N ASP A 136 11.81 5.17 -12.62
CA ASP A 136 11.89 4.28 -13.79
C ASP A 136 13.28 3.70 -14.04
N GLY A 137 14.16 3.65 -13.02
CA GLY A 137 15.53 3.20 -13.24
C GLY A 137 16.28 2.72 -12.01
N GLU A 138 16.52 1.40 -11.98
CA GLU A 138 17.58 0.74 -11.22
C GLU A 138 17.37 0.61 -9.71
N ASP A 139 16.40 -0.21 -9.30
CA ASP A 139 16.63 -1.24 -8.26
C ASP A 139 15.52 -2.28 -8.37
N LEU A 140 15.74 -3.24 -9.28
CA LEU A 140 14.94 -4.46 -9.38
C LEU A 140 15.10 -5.22 -8.05
N ILE A 141 14.19 -4.98 -7.11
CA ILE A 141 13.95 -5.90 -6.01
C ILE A 141 13.62 -7.25 -6.68
N ASP A 142 14.51 -8.22 -6.51
CA ASP A 142 14.31 -9.59 -6.98
C ASP A 142 13.09 -10.15 -6.24
N TRP A 143 11.98 -10.25 -6.95
CA TRP A 143 10.69 -10.62 -6.37
C TRP A 143 10.55 -12.11 -6.10
N GLY A 144 11.57 -12.95 -6.33
CA GLY A 144 11.67 -14.31 -5.78
C GLY A 144 10.37 -15.11 -5.70
N ILE A 145 9.55 -15.08 -6.77
CA ILE A 145 8.32 -15.89 -6.90
C ILE A 145 8.67 -17.24 -7.49
#